data_AF-A0A7C1LBI5-F1
#
_entry.id   AF-A0A7C1LBI5-F1
#
_cell.length_a   1.000
_cell.length_b   1.000
_cell.length_c   1.000
_cell.angle_alpha   90.00
_cell.angle_beta   90.00
_cell.angle_gamma   90.00
#
_symmetry.space_group_name_H-M   'P 1'
#
loop_
_entity.id
_entity.type
_entity.pdbx_description
1 polymer ?
#
loop_
_entity_poly.entity_id
_entity_poly.type
_entity_poly.pdbx_seq_one_letter_code
_entity_poly.pdbx_strand_id
1 'polypeptide(L)'
;MTQEFIDTGVILVFGKSKPNPVSFDTDVYGLPIVFGASLQQSHYFRAEAAEELDIVVAANEQGENVGVPFFGEYRYVLIPGEVEASNGIGGLGSKTATLDYTKMSYEEVTAHFGIEE
;
A
#
# COMPACT_ATOMS: atom_id res chain seq x y z
N MET A 1 -7.04 -8.26 6.85
CA MET A 1 -5.56 -8.19 6.94
C MET A 1 -5.11 -9.33 7.83
N THR A 2 -4.09 -10.11 7.48
CA THR A 2 -3.64 -11.25 8.31
C THR A 2 -2.60 -10.78 9.34
N GLN A 3 -2.31 -11.62 10.33
CA GLN A 3 -1.27 -11.36 11.34
C GLN A 3 0.12 -11.15 10.68
N GLU A 4 0.42 -11.89 9.62
CA GLU A 4 1.66 -11.75 8.85
C GLU A 4 1.84 -10.33 8.26
N PHE A 5 0.78 -9.73 7.73
CA PHE A 5 0.84 -8.34 7.24
C PHE A 5 1.15 -7.32 8.34
N ILE A 6 0.75 -7.61 9.59
CA ILE A 6 1.00 -6.75 10.74
C ILE A 6 2.45 -6.89 11.20
N ASP A 7 2.93 -8.13 11.28
CA ASP A 7 4.22 -8.44 11.86
C ASP A 7 5.39 -8.08 10.92
N THR A 8 5.22 -8.31 9.61
CA THR A 8 6.31 -8.18 8.64
C THR A 8 6.01 -7.22 7.49
N GLY A 9 4.73 -6.89 7.28
CA GLY A 9 4.29 -6.11 6.13
C GLY A 9 4.46 -4.61 6.24
N VAL A 10 4.12 -3.93 5.14
CA VAL A 10 4.01 -2.48 5.06
C VAL A 10 2.55 -2.12 4.75
N ILE A 11 2.00 -1.24 5.58
CA ILE A 11 0.65 -0.71 5.43
C ILE A 11 0.77 0.76 5.05
N LEU A 12 0.24 1.11 3.88
CA LEU A 12 0.13 2.50 3.44
C LEU A 12 -1.34 2.89 3.43
N VAL A 13 -1.70 3.96 4.14
CA VAL A 13 -3.08 4.44 4.22
C VAL A 13 -3.19 5.84 3.65
N PHE A 14 -4.23 6.08 2.86
CA PHE A 14 -4.52 7.35 2.22
C PHE A 14 -5.94 7.80 2.54
N GLY A 15 -6.09 9.06 2.91
CA GLY A 15 -7.38 9.73 3.10
C GLY A 15 -7.70 10.62 1.90
N LYS A 16 -8.93 10.55 1.40
CA LYS A 16 -9.45 11.47 0.38
C LYS A 16 -10.35 12.51 1.05
N SER A 17 -10.07 13.79 0.80
CA SER A 17 -10.85 14.88 1.38
C SER A 17 -12.29 14.86 0.87
N LYS A 18 -13.21 15.36 1.70
CA LYS A 18 -14.58 15.64 1.23
C LYS A 18 -14.52 16.72 0.14
N PRO A 19 -15.38 16.65 -0.89
CA PRO A 19 -15.41 17.64 -1.95
C PRO A 19 -15.48 19.06 -1.38
N ASN A 20 -14.63 19.95 -1.88
CA ASN A 20 -14.70 21.35 -1.53
C ASN A 20 -16.10 21.89 -1.89
N PRO A 21 -16.81 22.58 -0.98
CA PRO A 21 -18.18 23.01 -1.24
C PRO A 21 -18.31 24.06 -2.35
N VAL A 22 -17.20 24.67 -2.78
CA VAL A 22 -17.14 25.70 -3.81
C VAL A 22 -16.55 25.16 -5.11
N SER A 23 -15.39 24.50 -5.06
CA SER A 23 -14.71 24.01 -6.27
C SER A 23 -15.06 22.57 -6.65
N PHE A 24 -15.71 21.81 -5.74
CA PHE A 24 -15.99 20.38 -5.88
C PHE A 24 -14.76 19.48 -6.04
N ASP A 25 -13.57 20.04 -5.86
CA ASP A 25 -12.31 19.29 -5.93
C ASP A 25 -12.13 18.43 -4.68
N THR A 26 -11.34 17.36 -4.86
CA THR A 26 -10.94 16.46 -3.77
C THR A 26 -9.45 16.22 -3.84
N ASP A 27 -8.83 16.17 -2.67
CA ASP A 27 -7.40 15.96 -2.49
C ASP A 27 -7.14 14.61 -1.81
N VAL A 28 -5.97 14.02 -2.06
CA VAL A 28 -5.56 12.75 -1.45
C VAL A 28 -4.28 12.96 -0.65
N TYR A 29 -4.27 12.45 0.57
CA TYR A 29 -3.14 12.58 1.50
C TYR A 29 -2.75 11.23 2.06
N GLY A 30 -1.45 11.00 2.24
CA GLY A 30 -0.94 9.85 2.99
C GLY A 30 -1.08 10.07 4.50
N LEU A 31 -1.41 9.02 5.25
CA LEU A 31 -1.41 9.01 6.71
C LEU A 31 -0.11 8.38 7.24
N PRO A 32 0.46 8.88 8.36
CA PRO A 32 -0.08 9.91 9.23
C PRO A 32 0.08 11.34 8.66
N ILE A 33 -0.88 12.22 8.96
CA ILE A 33 -0.83 13.65 8.63
C ILE A 33 -1.41 14.49 9.77
N VAL A 34 -0.84 15.67 9.97
CA VAL A 34 -1.33 16.68 10.91
C VAL A 34 -1.77 17.90 10.14
N PHE A 35 -3.02 18.33 10.33
CA PHE A 35 -3.52 19.57 9.76
C PHE A 35 -3.36 20.71 10.77
N GLY A 36 -2.65 21.77 10.36
CA GLY A 36 -2.49 22.98 11.16
C GLY A 36 -3.69 23.93 11.10
N ALA A 37 -3.58 25.05 11.81
CA ALA A 37 -4.50 26.19 11.80
C ALA A 37 -5.94 25.89 12.27
N SER A 38 -6.93 25.87 11.38
CA SER A 38 -8.36 25.85 11.72
C SER A 38 -8.97 24.46 11.88
N LEU A 39 -8.28 23.40 11.45
CA LEU A 39 -8.72 22.01 11.65
C LEU A 39 -8.14 21.40 12.93
N GLN A 40 -6.85 21.67 13.21
CA GLN A 40 -6.10 21.16 14.37
C GLN A 40 -6.35 19.66 14.67
N GLN A 41 -6.38 18.85 13.62
CA GLN A 41 -6.63 17.42 13.68
C GLN A 41 -5.40 16.64 13.23
N SER A 42 -5.07 15.58 13.98
CA SER A 42 -4.08 14.58 13.57
C SER A 42 -4.80 13.32 13.10
N HIS A 43 -4.47 12.84 11.91
CA HIS A 43 -5.02 11.62 11.35
C HIS A 43 -3.91 10.59 11.23
N TYR A 44 -4.15 9.40 11.79
CA TYR A 44 -3.25 8.26 11.70
C TYR A 44 -4.07 6.97 11.71
N PHE A 45 -3.39 5.84 11.52
CA PHE A 45 -4.02 4.54 11.55
C PHE A 45 -3.31 3.64 12.57
N ARG A 46 -4.03 2.63 13.06
CA ARG A 46 -3.50 1.55 13.88
C ARG A 46 -3.93 0.21 13.33
N ALA A 47 -3.03 -0.75 13.40
CA ALA A 47 -3.17 -2.09 12.87
C ALA A 47 -2.59 -3.04 13.93
N GLU A 48 -3.29 -3.18 15.06
CA GLU A 48 -2.79 -3.92 16.23
C GLU A 48 -3.20 -5.40 16.22
N ALA A 49 -4.31 -5.73 15.54
CA ALA A 49 -4.82 -7.10 15.45
C ALA A 49 -5.18 -7.49 14.01
N ALA A 50 -5.11 -8.78 13.72
CA ALA A 50 -5.56 -9.32 12.45
C ALA A 50 -7.02 -8.92 12.18
N GLU A 51 -7.30 -8.60 10.92
CA GLU A 51 -8.59 -8.14 10.41
C GLU A 51 -9.03 -6.76 10.90
N GLU A 52 -8.20 -6.06 11.67
CA GLU A 52 -8.48 -4.73 12.20
C GLU A 52 -7.56 -3.67 11.59
N LEU A 53 -8.16 -2.58 11.11
CA LEU A 53 -7.46 -1.37 10.70
C LEU A 53 -8.27 -0.17 11.18
N ASP A 54 -7.82 0.43 12.26
CA ASP A 54 -8.46 1.59 12.86
C ASP A 54 -7.92 2.86 12.25
N ILE A 55 -8.82 3.73 11.80
CA ILE A 55 -8.49 5.11 11.46
C ILE A 55 -8.80 5.97 12.66
N VAL A 56 -7.78 6.66 13.16
CA VAL A 56 -7.89 7.47 14.37
C VAL A 56 -7.74 8.93 13.98
N VAL A 57 -8.69 9.74 14.46
CA VAL A 57 -8.65 11.19 14.36
C VAL A 57 -8.48 11.74 15.77
N ALA A 58 -7.32 12.29 16.06
CA ALA A 58 -7.02 12.92 17.34
C ALA A 58 -7.20 14.43 17.25
N ALA A 59 -7.81 14.99 18.29
CA ALA A 59 -7.86 16.44 18.51
C ALA A 59 -6.46 17.00 18.81
N ASN A 60 -6.39 18.33 18.79
CA ASN A 60 -5.22 19.08 19.25
C ASN A 60 -4.88 18.80 20.72
N GLU A 61 -3.67 19.22 21.13
CA GLU A 61 -3.20 19.08 22.52
C GLU A 61 -4.08 19.84 23.52
N GLN A 62 -4.88 20.78 23.05
CA GLN A 62 -5.83 21.56 23.85
C GLN A 62 -7.13 20.78 24.15
N GLY A 63 -7.31 19.58 23.60
CA GLY A 63 -8.44 18.70 23.89
C GLY A 63 -9.77 19.19 23.32
N GLU A 64 -9.73 20.05 22.30
CA GLU A 64 -10.95 20.53 21.66
C GLU A 64 -11.67 19.40 20.91
N ASN A 65 -12.96 19.56 20.69
CA ASN A 65 -13.72 18.50 20.01
C ASN A 65 -13.22 18.34 18.56
N VAL A 66 -13.06 17.10 18.12
CA VAL A 66 -12.54 16.75 16.78
C VAL A 66 -13.42 17.30 15.65
N GLY A 67 -14.61 17.84 15.91
CA GLY A 67 -15.43 18.49 14.89
C GLY A 67 -15.81 17.52 13.77
N VAL A 68 -15.92 18.01 12.53
CA VAL A 68 -16.26 17.17 11.38
C VAL A 68 -14.98 16.58 10.78
N PRO A 69 -14.92 15.25 10.53
CA PRO A 69 -13.77 14.64 9.88
C PRO A 69 -13.51 15.24 8.50
N PHE A 70 -12.26 15.61 8.23
CA PHE A 70 -11.83 16.20 6.96
C PHE A 70 -11.93 15.19 5.80
N PHE A 71 -11.55 13.94 6.04
CA PHE A 71 -11.64 12.87 5.05
C PHE A 71 -13.05 12.28 4.97
N GLY A 72 -13.47 11.92 3.76
CA GLY A 72 -14.73 11.23 3.50
C GLY A 72 -14.55 9.75 3.13
N GLU A 73 -13.41 9.42 2.52
CA GLU A 73 -13.09 8.06 2.06
C GLU A 73 -11.64 7.72 2.44
N TYR A 74 -11.38 6.44 2.67
CA TYR A 74 -10.06 5.91 2.95
C TYR A 74 -9.72 4.79 1.97
N ARG A 75 -8.44 4.71 1.60
CA ARG A 75 -7.88 3.62 0.80
C ARG A 75 -6.60 3.15 1.47
N TYR A 76 -6.33 1.86 1.39
CA TYR A 76 -5.13 1.28 1.94
C TYR A 76 -4.47 0.35 0.92
N VAL A 77 -3.15 0.23 1.02
CA VAL A 77 -2.33 -0.72 0.30
C VAL A 77 -1.64 -1.59 1.33
N LEU A 78 -1.87 -2.90 1.24
CA LEU A 78 -1.21 -3.91 2.05
C LEU A 78 -0.09 -4.53 1.21
N ILE A 79 1.14 -4.38 1.67
CA ILE A 79 2.31 -5.02 1.08
C ILE A 79 2.74 -6.11 2.07
N PRO A 80 2.66 -7.40 1.71
CA PRO A 80 3.06 -8.46 2.62
C PRO A 80 4.55 -8.35 2.88
N GLY A 81 4.95 -8.60 4.13
CA GLY A 81 6.35 -8.78 4.45
C GLY A 81 6.76 -10.17 4.06
N GLU A 82 8.04 -10.34 3.72
CA GLU A 82 8.57 -11.61 3.25
C GLU A 82 7.90 -12.12 1.98
N VAL A 83 8.27 -11.49 0.87
CA VAL A 83 8.56 -12.30 -0.31
C VAL A 83 10.08 -12.36 -0.35
N GLU A 84 10.67 -13.45 0.15
CA GLU A 84 11.87 -13.98 -0.50
C GLU A 84 11.46 -14.15 -1.96
N ALA A 85 11.66 -13.12 -2.79
CA ALA A 85 11.80 -13.37 -4.20
C ALA A 85 12.86 -14.48 -4.25
N SER A 86 12.67 -15.50 -5.09
CA SER A 86 13.68 -16.56 -5.26
C SER A 86 15.08 -16.03 -5.64
N ASN A 87 15.25 -14.70 -5.77
CA ASN A 87 16.45 -13.94 -6.04
C ASN A 87 16.75 -12.76 -5.05
N GLY A 88 16.23 -12.74 -3.82
CA GLY A 88 16.66 -11.81 -2.74
C GLY A 88 15.88 -10.49 -2.55
N ILE A 89 16.20 -9.75 -1.47
CA ILE A 89 15.53 -8.50 -1.03
C ILE A 89 15.70 -7.38 -2.06
N GLY A 90 14.57 -6.86 -2.55
CA GLY A 90 14.53 -5.81 -3.57
C GLY A 90 14.49 -6.42 -4.97
N GLY A 91 13.27 -6.66 -5.48
CA GLY A 91 12.97 -7.31 -6.76
C GLY A 91 13.61 -6.66 -8.00
N LEU A 92 14.92 -6.83 -8.14
CA LEU A 92 15.72 -6.62 -9.35
C LEU A 92 16.04 -7.95 -10.06
N GLY A 93 15.48 -9.07 -9.62
CA GLY A 93 15.44 -10.33 -10.37
C GLY A 93 13.99 -10.79 -10.44
N SER A 94 13.33 -10.89 -11.58
CA SER A 94 13.79 -11.39 -12.87
C SER A 94 13.05 -10.63 -13.96
N LYS A 95 13.72 -9.67 -14.64
CA LYS A 95 13.58 -9.74 -16.09
C LYS A 95 14.17 -11.10 -16.41
N THR A 96 13.32 -12.02 -16.86
CA THR A 96 13.72 -13.28 -17.49
C THR A 96 15.08 -13.02 -18.11
N ALA A 97 16.15 -13.65 -17.60
CA ALA A 97 17.44 -13.60 -18.28
C ALA A 97 17.09 -13.78 -19.75
N THR A 98 17.42 -12.81 -20.60
CA THR A 98 16.92 -12.79 -21.96
C THR A 98 17.52 -14.01 -22.66
N LEU A 99 16.83 -15.15 -22.59
CA LEU A 99 17.31 -16.41 -23.12
C LEU A 99 17.43 -16.18 -24.61
N ASP A 100 18.65 -16.28 -25.12
CA ASP A 100 18.94 -16.11 -26.53
C ASP A 100 18.47 -17.37 -27.27
N TYR A 101 17.21 -17.37 -27.69
CA TYR A 101 16.59 -18.46 -28.44
C TYR A 101 17.28 -18.73 -29.79
N THR A 102 18.14 -17.82 -30.28
CA THR A 102 18.89 -18.04 -31.53
C THR A 102 20.01 -19.08 -31.39
N LYS A 103 20.36 -19.44 -30.14
CA LYS A 103 21.44 -20.39 -29.84
C LYS A 103 20.95 -21.71 -29.27
N MET A 104 19.64 -21.89 -29.11
CA MET A 104 19.08 -23.16 -28.63
C MET A 104 19.05 -24.19 -29.75
N SER A 105 19.42 -25.42 -29.41
CA SER A 105 19.15 -26.58 -30.25
C SER A 105 17.65 -26.90 -30.28
N TYR A 106 17.22 -27.63 -31.31
CA TYR A 106 15.82 -28.00 -31.46
C TYR A 106 15.29 -28.82 -30.26
N GLU A 107 16.10 -29.72 -29.73
CA GLU A 107 15.77 -30.55 -28.55
C GLU A 107 15.57 -29.70 -27.28
N GLU A 108 16.37 -28.64 -27.11
CA GLU A 108 16.21 -27.71 -26.00
C GLU A 108 14.92 -26.89 -26.12
N VAL A 109 14.52 -26.52 -27.35
CA VAL A 109 13.27 -25.81 -27.60
C VAL A 109 12.07 -26.70 -27.32
N THR A 110 12.06 -27.95 -27.78
CA THR A 110 10.92 -28.86 -27.54
C THR A 110 10.76 -29.17 -26.06
N ALA A 111 11.87 -29.39 -25.34
CA ALA A 111 11.86 -29.58 -23.89
C ALA A 111 11.41 -28.32 -23.13
N HIS A 112 11.87 -27.13 -23.54
CA HIS A 112 11.52 -25.87 -22.90
C HIS A 112 10.04 -25.50 -23.08
N PHE A 113 9.45 -25.83 -24.23
CA PHE A 113 8.07 -25.50 -24.57
C PHE A 113 7.09 -26.68 -24.43
N GLY A 114 7.56 -27.86 -24.00
CA GLY A 114 6.73 -29.05 -23.85
C GLY A 114 6.08 -29.50 -25.16
N ILE A 115 6.79 -29.36 -26.28
CA ILE A 115 6.32 -29.80 -27.59
C ILE A 115 6.67 -31.28 -27.73
N GLU A 116 5.66 -32.13 -27.77
CA GLU A 116 5.82 -33.55 -28.11
C GLU A 116 6.05 -33.68 -29.64
N GLU A 117 6.99 -34.55 -30.03
CA GLU A 117 7.31 -34.86 -31.44
C GLU A 117 6.28 -35.79 -32.08
#